data_AF-A0A917IZW8-F1
#
_entry.id   AF-A0A917IZW8-F1
#
_cell.length_a   1.000
_cell.length_b   1.000
_cell.length_c   1.000
_cell.angle_alpha   90.00
_cell.angle_beta   90.00
_cell.angle_gamma   90.00
#
_symmetry.space_group_name_H-M   'P 1'
#
loop_
_entity.id
_entity.type
_entity.pdbx_description
1 polymer ?
#
loop_
_entity_poly.entity_id
_entity_poly.type
_entity_poly.pdbx_seq_one_letter_code
_entity_poly.pdbx_strand_id
1 'polypeptide(L)'
;MSTVALPTDWQTAPMPNEKVELDYQRAFSAQEFEQIRQGFIPMEMEDKWFIYCDNNTLNFHRSWTGHHIFQVTLVVQPDNSCTTTRLTINRNQQQYKQDNNNYDIATVDFLINRLLLGKEVPFTFPESMPETAKAIYQHSMVGYATTASAYNTPPSKIAALSVEQRLLGCLVGGAIGDAWGSSYEGQSNVSSVQLEQIRGITDDTQLTLATCEAILASKSVSPQTIAARMLAWYNNRKLTGLGASTLKALRDLQVGAHWGLSGRSGEYAAGNGAAMRIAPLAFFTDPHTDQTLIRDICCITHKNDEAYAGCLAVLHAIDAIRKDIWFPDLTLSGLIVSVIPDTAVRDNIVKLYENPALSIARAAQLVGCSGHVIESVPFAIFAAGKIKEKSAEEIYTEIILCGGDTDTNASIAGNIMGAFIGLQGFSPAILAAFEKIKESTYILQTGKELAGFVKG
;
A
#
# COMPACT_ATOMS: atom_id res chain seq x y z
N MET A 1 2.23 23.36 2.50
CA MET A 1 2.81 24.55 1.84
C MET A 1 3.82 24.04 0.85
N SER A 2 3.73 24.42 -0.43
CA SER A 2 4.70 24.02 -1.46
C SER A 2 6.04 24.69 -1.15
N THR A 3 7.11 23.92 -1.00
CA THR A 3 8.46 24.43 -0.72
C THR A 3 9.15 24.69 -2.06
N VAL A 4 9.56 25.94 -2.32
CA VAL A 4 10.33 26.30 -3.51
C VAL A 4 11.73 25.69 -3.39
N ALA A 5 12.18 24.95 -4.41
CA ALA A 5 13.52 24.38 -4.47
C ALA A 5 14.60 25.47 -4.58
N LEU A 6 15.53 25.49 -3.63
CA LEU A 6 16.68 26.38 -3.58
C LEU A 6 17.96 25.62 -3.88
N PRO A 7 19.00 26.24 -4.47
CA PRO A 7 20.27 25.57 -4.79
C PRO A 7 20.94 24.83 -3.62
N THR A 8 20.62 25.24 -2.38
CA THR A 8 21.13 24.68 -1.12
C THR A 8 20.37 23.46 -0.60
N ASP A 9 19.20 23.15 -1.18
CA ASP A 9 18.33 22.07 -0.71
C ASP A 9 18.85 20.68 -1.10
N TRP A 10 19.83 20.60 -2.00
CA TRP A 10 20.43 19.35 -2.44
C TRP A 10 21.92 19.53 -2.79
N GLN A 11 22.64 18.40 -2.88
CA GLN A 11 24.02 18.42 -3.36
C GLN A 11 24.07 18.81 -4.84
N THR A 12 24.80 19.89 -5.15
CA THR A 12 24.98 20.41 -6.52
C THR A 12 26.46 20.64 -6.85
N ALA A 13 26.82 20.40 -8.11
CA ALA A 13 28.14 20.70 -8.69
C ALA A 13 27.97 21.72 -9.83
N PRO A 14 28.96 22.57 -10.14
CA PRO A 14 28.84 23.53 -11.23
C PRO A 14 28.78 22.84 -12.61
N MET A 15 28.20 23.53 -13.59
CA MET A 15 28.24 23.10 -15.01
C MET A 15 29.71 23.00 -15.46
N PRO A 16 30.15 21.88 -16.05
CA PRO A 16 31.54 21.72 -16.49
C PRO A 16 31.90 22.62 -17.68
N ASN A 17 33.19 22.68 -17.99
CA ASN A 17 33.69 23.38 -19.17
C ASN A 17 33.35 22.62 -20.46
N GLU A 18 33.33 21.29 -20.43
CA GLU A 18 32.87 20.46 -21.53
C GLU A 18 31.34 20.53 -21.63
N LYS A 19 30.85 21.46 -22.44
CA LYS A 19 29.42 21.68 -22.65
C LYS A 19 29.12 22.12 -24.07
N VAL A 20 27.88 21.93 -24.49
CA VAL A 20 27.35 22.46 -25.75
C VAL A 20 26.16 23.36 -25.46
N GLU A 21 25.99 24.40 -26.27
CA GLU A 21 24.82 25.28 -26.22
C GLU A 21 24.00 25.07 -27.50
N LEU A 22 22.70 24.85 -27.33
CA LEU A 22 21.74 24.64 -28.40
C LEU A 22 20.65 25.71 -28.34
N ASP A 23 20.08 26.02 -29.50
CA ASP A 23 18.84 26.78 -29.56
C ASP A 23 17.70 25.93 -29.01
N TYR A 24 16.92 26.52 -28.10
CA TYR A 24 15.82 25.85 -27.44
C TYR A 24 14.75 26.89 -27.14
N GLN A 25 13.64 26.79 -27.87
CA GLN A 25 12.55 27.76 -27.89
C GLN A 25 11.27 27.10 -27.42
N ARG A 26 10.80 27.52 -26.25
CA ARG A 26 9.53 27.13 -25.62
C ARG A 26 8.90 28.36 -25.00
N ALA A 27 7.57 28.42 -25.01
CA ALA A 27 6.79 29.41 -24.30
C ALA A 27 5.96 28.73 -23.20
N PHE A 28 5.87 29.38 -22.06
CA PHE A 28 5.09 28.96 -20.90
C PHE A 28 4.19 30.11 -20.47
N SER A 29 2.93 29.81 -20.19
CA SER A 29 2.00 30.77 -19.59
C SER A 29 2.48 31.22 -18.21
N ALA A 30 1.93 32.32 -17.70
CA ALA A 30 2.27 32.80 -16.35
C ALA A 30 2.04 31.73 -15.27
N GLN A 31 0.96 30.94 -15.39
CA GLN A 31 0.64 29.85 -14.47
C GLN A 31 1.66 28.70 -14.54
N GLU A 32 2.03 28.27 -15.75
CA GLU A 32 3.04 27.22 -15.94
C GLU A 32 4.41 27.68 -15.44
N PHE A 33 4.75 28.95 -15.66
CA PHE A 33 6.02 29.49 -15.19
C PHE A 33 6.10 29.57 -13.67
N GLU A 34 4.99 29.88 -13.00
CA GLU A 34 4.90 29.86 -11.53
C GLU A 34 5.12 28.46 -10.95
N GLN A 35 4.65 27.41 -11.64
CA GLN A 35 4.93 26.02 -11.29
C GLN A 35 6.39 25.64 -11.53
N ILE A 36 6.96 26.01 -12.69
CA ILE A 36 8.37 25.78 -13.01
C ILE A 36 9.29 26.40 -11.95
N ARG A 37 8.94 27.59 -11.43
CA ARG A 37 9.68 28.26 -10.36
C ARG A 37 9.71 27.50 -9.04
N GLN A 38 8.76 26.61 -8.77
CA GLN A 38 8.79 25.77 -7.57
C GLN A 38 9.94 24.76 -7.63
N GLY A 39 10.41 24.39 -8.82
CA GLY A 39 11.44 23.37 -9.01
C GLY A 39 10.96 21.96 -8.62
N PHE A 40 11.91 21.08 -8.36
CA PHE A 40 11.70 19.69 -7.97
C PHE A 40 12.79 19.27 -6.98
N ILE A 41 12.40 18.96 -5.74
CA ILE A 41 13.27 18.42 -4.70
C ILE A 41 13.05 16.90 -4.61
N PRO A 42 14.07 16.07 -4.80
CA PRO A 42 13.94 14.62 -4.67
C PRO A 42 13.62 14.22 -3.21
N MET A 43 12.73 13.24 -3.02
CA MET A 43 12.30 12.76 -1.70
C MET A 43 13.04 11.49 -1.27
N GLU A 44 13.42 10.65 -2.21
CA GLU A 44 14.15 9.39 -1.96
C GLU A 44 15.32 9.21 -2.94
N MET A 45 16.19 8.23 -2.66
CA MET A 45 17.38 7.96 -3.47
C MET A 45 17.06 7.59 -4.95
N GLU A 46 15.81 7.27 -5.24
CA GLU A 46 15.36 6.86 -6.56
C GLU A 46 14.85 8.02 -7.42
N ASP A 47 14.59 9.19 -6.84
CA ASP A 47 14.25 10.40 -7.57
C ASP A 47 15.51 10.96 -8.22
N LYS A 48 15.73 10.69 -9.52
CA LYS A 48 17.03 10.89 -10.19
C LYS A 48 17.41 12.35 -10.47
N TRP A 49 16.50 13.30 -10.20
CA TRP A 49 16.67 14.70 -10.55
C TRP A 49 16.47 15.61 -9.35
N PHE A 50 17.27 16.66 -9.30
CA PHE A 50 17.04 17.85 -8.49
C PHE A 50 16.99 19.03 -9.46
N ILE A 51 15.91 19.82 -9.41
CA ILE A 51 15.67 20.92 -10.34
C ILE A 51 15.32 22.17 -9.55
N TYR A 52 15.97 23.28 -9.86
CA TYR A 52 15.64 24.56 -9.25
C TYR A 52 15.74 25.70 -10.25
N CYS A 53 14.94 26.73 -10.01
CA CYS A 53 15.01 27.97 -10.75
C CYS A 53 15.83 28.98 -9.93
N ASP A 54 16.92 29.49 -10.50
CA ASP A 54 17.70 30.57 -9.91
C ASP A 54 17.85 31.71 -10.93
N ASN A 55 17.44 32.91 -10.52
CA ASN A 55 17.31 34.09 -11.37
C ASN A 55 16.51 33.79 -12.66
N ASN A 56 17.20 33.79 -13.80
CA ASN A 56 16.66 33.54 -15.14
C ASN A 56 17.18 32.20 -15.71
N THR A 57 17.50 31.24 -14.85
CA THR A 57 18.01 29.93 -15.26
C THR A 57 17.28 28.80 -14.54
N LEU A 58 16.94 27.76 -15.28
CA LEU A 58 16.42 26.51 -14.75
C LEU A 58 17.52 25.45 -14.83
N ASN A 59 17.93 24.94 -13.67
CA ASN A 59 19.11 24.09 -13.52
C ASN A 59 18.68 22.66 -13.18
N PHE A 60 19.25 21.66 -13.87
CA PHE A 60 18.91 20.25 -13.71
C PHE A 60 20.14 19.47 -13.26
N HIS A 61 20.06 18.90 -12.07
CA HIS A 61 21.13 18.10 -11.47
C HIS A 61 20.70 16.65 -11.29
N ARG A 62 21.65 15.73 -11.41
CA ARG A 62 21.44 14.36 -10.94
C ARG A 62 21.43 14.34 -9.41
N SER A 63 20.36 13.84 -8.80
CA SER A 63 20.23 13.80 -7.34
C SER A 63 21.37 13.01 -6.66
N TRP A 64 21.79 11.88 -7.23
CA TRP A 64 22.79 11.02 -6.58
C TRP A 64 24.23 11.54 -6.65
N THR A 65 24.58 12.32 -7.68
CA THR A 65 25.96 12.78 -7.91
C THR A 65 26.13 14.28 -7.79
N GLY A 66 25.02 15.03 -7.81
CA GLY A 66 25.00 16.49 -7.91
C GLY A 66 25.45 17.04 -9.26
N HIS A 67 25.81 16.20 -10.24
CA HIS A 67 26.28 16.65 -11.55
C HIS A 67 25.22 17.49 -12.26
N HIS A 68 25.61 18.69 -12.69
CA HIS A 68 24.76 19.59 -13.47
C HIS A 68 24.72 19.09 -14.92
N ILE A 69 23.54 18.66 -15.38
CA ILE A 69 23.39 18.04 -16.71
C ILE A 69 22.81 19.04 -17.72
N PHE A 70 21.77 19.76 -17.34
CA PHE A 70 21.08 20.70 -18.23
C PHE A 70 20.89 22.05 -17.54
N GLN A 71 21.03 23.12 -18.31
CA GLN A 71 20.69 24.48 -17.89
C GLN A 71 19.88 25.16 -19.00
N VAL A 72 18.69 25.65 -18.67
CA VAL A 72 17.81 26.36 -19.60
C VAL A 72 17.79 27.84 -19.25
N THR A 73 18.04 28.70 -20.24
CA THR A 73 17.95 30.17 -20.09
C THR A 73 16.54 30.65 -20.32
N LEU A 74 15.98 31.32 -19.31
CA LEU A 74 14.62 31.84 -19.25
C LEU A 74 14.58 33.34 -19.53
N VAL A 75 13.54 33.80 -20.23
CA VAL A 75 13.26 35.21 -20.47
C VAL A 75 11.83 35.49 -20.03
N VAL A 76 11.69 36.21 -18.91
CA VAL A 76 10.40 36.58 -18.34
C VAL A 76 9.84 37.79 -19.09
N GLN A 77 8.58 37.70 -19.49
CA GLN A 77 7.86 38.75 -20.21
C GLN A 77 7.11 39.67 -19.22
N PRO A 78 6.67 40.88 -19.65
CA PRO A 78 5.95 41.81 -18.77
C PRO A 78 4.63 41.28 -18.19
N ASP A 79 4.01 40.30 -18.83
CA ASP A 79 2.77 39.63 -18.40
C ASP A 79 3.03 38.43 -17.47
N ASN A 80 4.27 38.26 -16.98
CA ASN A 80 4.76 37.13 -16.20
C ASN A 80 4.77 35.78 -16.93
N SER A 81 4.52 35.74 -18.24
CA SER A 81 4.83 34.56 -19.06
C SER A 81 6.36 34.40 -19.23
N CYS A 82 6.79 33.24 -19.69
CA CYS A 82 8.22 32.96 -19.89
C CYS A 82 8.48 32.32 -21.24
N THR A 83 9.52 32.78 -21.92
CA THR A 83 10.12 32.08 -23.05
C THR A 83 11.50 31.51 -22.69
N THR A 84 11.95 30.51 -23.44
CA THR A 84 13.31 29.97 -23.33
C THR A 84 14.10 30.33 -24.58
N THR A 85 15.40 30.51 -24.45
CA THR A 85 16.26 30.92 -25.58
C THR A 85 17.45 30.01 -25.83
N ARG A 86 17.83 29.21 -24.83
CA ARG A 86 19.05 28.41 -24.90
C ARG A 86 18.96 27.23 -23.95
N LEU A 87 19.46 26.09 -24.42
CA LEU A 87 19.73 24.92 -23.60
C LEU A 87 21.24 24.67 -23.60
N THR A 88 21.85 24.64 -22.41
CA THR A 88 23.25 24.25 -22.20
C THR A 88 23.28 22.83 -21.66
N ILE A 89 24.09 21.97 -22.27
CA ILE A 89 24.15 20.54 -21.95
C ILE A 89 25.58 20.14 -21.59
N ASN A 90 25.71 19.39 -20.50
CA ASN A 90 26.96 18.76 -20.07
C ASN A 90 27.44 17.74 -21.11
N ARG A 91 28.69 17.85 -21.55
CA ARG A 91 29.35 16.93 -22.49
C ARG A 91 30.58 16.25 -21.89
N ASN A 92 30.77 16.38 -20.58
CA ASN A 92 31.78 15.62 -19.87
C ASN A 92 31.37 14.14 -19.79
N GLN A 93 32.04 13.29 -20.56
CA GLN A 93 31.70 11.86 -20.71
C GLN A 93 31.83 11.03 -19.42
N GLN A 94 32.52 11.56 -18.40
CA GLN A 94 32.57 10.92 -17.08
C GLN A 94 31.31 11.21 -16.26
N GLN A 95 30.60 12.30 -16.55
CA GLN A 95 29.41 12.76 -15.83
C GLN A 95 28.11 12.44 -16.57
N TYR A 96 28.11 12.55 -17.91
CA TYR A 96 26.95 12.32 -18.77
C TYR A 96 27.36 11.62 -20.07
N LYS A 97 26.87 10.39 -20.27
CA LYS A 97 27.28 9.51 -21.39
C LYS A 97 26.52 9.73 -22.70
N GLN A 98 25.46 10.53 -22.67
CA GLN A 98 24.63 10.81 -23.84
C GLN A 98 25.24 11.96 -24.65
N ASP A 99 25.28 11.80 -25.97
CA ASP A 99 25.89 12.74 -26.91
C ASP A 99 24.94 13.18 -28.05
N ASN A 100 23.71 12.66 -28.09
CA ASN A 100 22.71 13.04 -29.08
C ASN A 100 21.94 14.31 -28.66
N ASN A 101 22.23 15.41 -29.35
CA ASN A 101 21.60 16.72 -29.12
C ASN A 101 20.06 16.71 -29.24
N ASN A 102 19.50 16.02 -30.23
CA ASN A 102 18.05 15.98 -30.43
C ASN A 102 17.35 15.22 -29.30
N TYR A 103 17.99 14.14 -28.85
CA TYR A 103 17.51 13.36 -27.73
C TYR A 103 17.54 14.15 -26.41
N ASP A 104 18.60 14.94 -26.19
CA ASP A 104 18.71 15.78 -24.99
C ASP A 104 17.66 16.89 -24.97
N ILE A 105 17.35 17.51 -26.11
CA ILE A 105 16.24 18.46 -26.23
C ILE A 105 14.93 17.77 -25.84
N ALA A 106 14.66 16.59 -26.40
CA ALA A 106 13.46 15.81 -26.07
C ALA A 106 13.42 15.38 -24.59
N THR A 107 14.58 15.15 -23.98
CA THR A 107 14.70 14.80 -22.55
C THR A 107 14.37 15.99 -21.67
N VAL A 108 14.89 17.18 -21.97
CA VAL A 108 14.58 18.42 -21.22
C VAL A 108 13.09 18.76 -21.37
N ASP A 109 12.53 18.63 -22.57
CA ASP A 109 11.09 18.79 -22.81
C ASP A 109 10.27 17.84 -21.94
N PHE A 110 10.67 16.56 -21.88
CA PHE A 110 10.04 15.55 -21.04
C PHE A 110 10.12 15.95 -19.57
N LEU A 111 11.31 16.31 -19.06
CA LEU A 111 11.51 16.64 -17.64
C LEU A 111 10.71 17.86 -17.21
N ILE A 112 10.63 18.91 -18.03
CA ILE A 112 9.82 20.09 -17.73
C ILE A 112 8.33 19.72 -17.72
N ASN A 113 7.84 19.07 -18.78
CA ASN A 113 6.42 18.74 -18.90
C ASN A 113 5.99 17.74 -17.82
N ARG A 114 6.81 16.73 -17.55
CA ARG A 114 6.53 15.71 -16.54
C ARG A 114 6.78 16.29 -15.16
N LEU A 115 8.02 16.54 -14.75
CA LEU A 115 8.37 16.78 -13.35
C LEU A 115 7.89 18.12 -12.80
N LEU A 116 7.91 19.18 -13.62
CA LEU A 116 7.56 20.53 -13.18
C LEU A 116 6.10 20.88 -13.45
N LEU A 117 5.56 20.49 -14.62
CA LEU A 117 4.19 20.84 -15.04
C LEU A 117 3.17 19.72 -14.82
N GLY A 118 3.60 18.52 -14.43
CA GLY A 118 2.71 17.41 -14.10
C GLY A 118 1.92 16.83 -15.27
N LYS A 119 2.30 17.15 -16.50
CA LYS A 119 1.62 16.67 -17.71
C LYS A 119 1.93 15.20 -17.95
N GLU A 120 0.94 14.48 -18.47
CA GLU A 120 1.14 13.14 -19.01
C GLU A 120 1.77 13.25 -20.40
N VAL A 121 3.08 13.03 -20.47
CA VAL A 121 3.84 12.96 -21.71
C VAL A 121 4.56 11.61 -21.78
N PRO A 122 4.56 10.91 -22.93
CA PRO A 122 5.27 9.64 -23.07
C PRO A 122 6.78 9.85 -22.92
N PHE A 123 7.46 8.89 -22.30
CA PHE A 123 8.92 8.94 -22.18
C PHE A 123 9.57 8.75 -23.55
N THR A 124 10.57 9.58 -23.85
CA THR A 124 11.30 9.54 -25.12
C THR A 124 12.53 8.64 -24.99
N PHE A 125 12.68 7.71 -25.94
CA PHE A 125 13.81 6.79 -25.99
C PHE A 125 14.79 7.20 -27.10
N PRO A 126 16.11 6.96 -26.93
CA PRO A 126 17.06 7.09 -28.03
C PRO A 126 16.67 6.15 -29.19
N GLU A 127 16.79 6.62 -30.44
CA GLU A 127 16.33 5.89 -31.63
C GLU A 127 16.96 4.49 -31.80
N SER A 128 18.18 4.28 -31.30
CA SER A 128 18.92 3.02 -31.39
C SER A 128 18.71 2.06 -30.21
N MET A 129 17.76 2.34 -29.32
CA MET A 129 17.58 1.58 -28.07
C MET A 129 16.83 0.24 -28.26
N PRO A 130 17.42 -0.90 -27.84
CA PRO A 130 16.71 -2.18 -27.84
C PRO A 130 15.50 -2.18 -26.89
N GLU A 131 14.39 -2.81 -27.30
CA GLU A 131 13.15 -2.87 -26.52
C GLU A 131 13.35 -3.43 -25.10
N THR A 132 14.20 -4.44 -24.97
CA THR A 132 14.54 -5.10 -23.70
C THR A 132 15.30 -4.20 -22.72
N ALA A 133 15.90 -3.11 -23.19
CA ALA A 133 16.66 -2.17 -22.38
C ALA A 133 15.86 -0.91 -22.00
N LYS A 134 14.71 -0.67 -22.64
CA LYS A 134 13.90 0.55 -22.47
C LYS A 134 13.44 0.77 -21.03
N ALA A 135 12.93 -0.27 -20.38
CA ALA A 135 12.46 -0.17 -19.00
C ALA A 135 13.57 0.23 -18.01
N ILE A 136 14.74 -0.43 -18.13
CA ILE A 136 15.92 -0.14 -17.29
C ILE A 136 16.42 1.28 -17.58
N TYR A 137 16.45 1.67 -18.86
CA TYR A 137 16.92 2.98 -19.26
C TYR A 137 16.00 4.10 -18.79
N GLN A 138 14.69 3.95 -18.93
CA GLN A 138 13.70 4.90 -18.40
C GLN A 138 13.85 5.06 -16.89
N HIS A 139 13.93 3.96 -16.14
CA HIS A 139 14.16 4.01 -14.69
C HIS A 139 15.51 4.66 -14.32
N SER A 140 16.57 4.47 -15.12
CA SER A 140 17.85 5.15 -14.90
C SER A 140 17.80 6.65 -15.19
N MET A 141 16.91 7.08 -16.10
CA MET A 141 16.80 8.48 -16.52
C MET A 141 15.91 9.27 -15.58
N VAL A 142 14.72 8.78 -15.26
CA VAL A 142 13.72 9.54 -14.49
C VAL A 142 13.48 8.95 -13.11
N GLY A 143 13.96 7.74 -12.82
CA GLY A 143 13.62 7.06 -11.56
C GLY A 143 12.13 6.81 -11.46
N TYR A 144 11.61 6.87 -10.24
CA TYR A 144 10.18 6.90 -9.96
C TYR A 144 9.58 8.30 -10.02
N ALA A 145 10.28 9.28 -10.60
CA ALA A 145 9.97 10.69 -10.43
C ALA A 145 8.49 11.01 -10.68
N THR A 146 7.79 11.13 -9.55
CA THR A 146 6.43 11.60 -9.40
C THR A 146 6.49 13.12 -9.46
N THR A 147 5.57 13.72 -10.19
CA THR A 147 5.68 15.12 -10.56
C THR A 147 5.38 16.00 -9.34
N ALA A 148 6.12 17.09 -9.13
CA ALA A 148 5.75 18.10 -8.11
C ALA A 148 4.43 18.82 -8.44
N SER A 149 3.86 18.54 -9.62
CA SER A 149 2.52 18.95 -10.05
C SER A 149 1.49 17.80 -10.10
N ALA A 150 1.83 16.57 -9.68
CA ALA A 150 0.85 15.50 -9.43
C ALA A 150 -0.05 15.80 -8.23
N TYR A 151 0.24 16.90 -7.52
CA TYR A 151 -0.59 17.40 -6.44
C TYR A 151 -1.79 18.25 -6.89
N ASN A 152 -1.96 18.54 -8.19
CA ASN A 152 -3.10 19.33 -8.68
C ASN A 152 -3.71 18.79 -9.98
N THR A 153 -4.11 17.52 -10.00
CA THR A 153 -5.48 17.08 -10.37
C THR A 153 -5.52 15.58 -10.08
N PRO A 154 -6.11 15.14 -8.96
CA PRO A 154 -6.16 13.73 -8.62
C PRO A 154 -6.98 12.95 -9.66
N PRO A 155 -6.71 11.65 -9.88
CA PRO A 155 -7.73 10.75 -10.42
C PRO A 155 -8.94 10.92 -9.51
N SER A 156 -9.98 11.61 -10.02
CA SER A 156 -11.22 11.98 -9.31
C SER A 156 -11.09 11.84 -7.79
N LYS A 157 -10.53 12.84 -7.08
CA LYS A 157 -10.33 12.86 -5.61
C LYS A 157 -11.00 11.66 -4.94
N ILE A 158 -10.29 10.55 -4.70
CA ILE A 158 -10.57 9.88 -3.43
C ILE A 158 -10.11 10.94 -2.44
N ALA A 159 -11.06 11.74 -1.93
CA ALA A 159 -10.77 12.69 -0.89
C ALA A 159 -9.94 11.95 0.16
N ALA A 160 -8.83 12.55 0.64
CA ALA A 160 -7.99 11.93 1.66
C ALA A 160 -8.89 11.31 2.72
N LEU A 161 -8.91 9.97 2.76
CA LEU A 161 -9.93 9.26 3.52
C LEU A 161 -9.71 9.60 4.99
N SER A 162 -10.78 10.01 5.67
CA SER A 162 -10.70 10.16 7.11
C SER A 162 -10.37 8.81 7.75
N VAL A 163 -9.79 8.86 8.94
CA VAL A 163 -9.55 7.67 9.76
C VAL A 163 -10.81 6.82 9.90
N GLU A 164 -11.97 7.48 10.09
CA GLU A 164 -13.28 6.82 10.11
C GLU A 164 -13.58 6.07 8.80
N GLN A 165 -13.39 6.71 7.64
CA GLN A 165 -13.66 6.09 6.34
C GLN A 165 -12.75 4.88 6.09
N ARG A 166 -11.47 4.96 6.48
CA ARG A 166 -10.53 3.85 6.37
C ARG A 166 -10.88 2.72 7.32
N LEU A 167 -11.23 3.02 8.57
CA LEU A 167 -11.62 2.01 9.55
C LEU A 167 -12.93 1.31 9.13
N LEU A 168 -13.93 2.06 8.68
CA LEU A 168 -15.18 1.50 8.16
C LEU A 168 -14.93 0.64 6.92
N GLY A 169 -14.14 1.14 5.97
CA GLY A 169 -13.75 0.36 4.80
C GLY A 169 -13.02 -0.93 5.19
N CYS A 170 -12.08 -0.86 6.13
CA CYS A 170 -11.35 -2.01 6.65
C CYS A 170 -12.30 -3.07 7.24
N LEU A 171 -13.20 -2.68 8.14
CA LEU A 171 -14.12 -3.62 8.80
C LEU A 171 -15.14 -4.22 7.81
N VAL A 172 -15.70 -3.38 6.92
CA VAL A 172 -16.69 -3.83 5.92
C VAL A 172 -16.02 -4.70 4.86
N GLY A 173 -14.84 -4.34 4.39
CA GLY A 173 -14.07 -5.12 3.43
C GLY A 173 -13.76 -6.52 3.96
N GLY A 174 -13.26 -6.62 5.20
CA GLY A 174 -13.03 -7.93 5.81
C GLY A 174 -14.31 -8.75 5.94
N ALA A 175 -15.40 -8.14 6.41
CA ALA A 175 -16.69 -8.81 6.54
C ALA A 175 -17.28 -9.31 5.21
N ILE A 176 -17.09 -8.54 4.14
CA ILE A 176 -17.46 -8.96 2.78
C ILE A 176 -16.59 -10.16 2.35
N GLY A 177 -15.28 -10.07 2.53
CA GLY A 177 -14.34 -11.13 2.16
C GLY A 177 -14.64 -12.45 2.87
N ASP A 178 -14.79 -12.39 4.20
CA ASP A 178 -15.23 -13.52 5.05
C ASP A 178 -16.56 -14.11 4.54
N ALA A 179 -17.62 -13.30 4.48
CA ALA A 179 -18.95 -13.81 4.17
C ALA A 179 -19.08 -14.35 2.73
N TRP A 180 -18.29 -13.80 1.80
CA TRP A 180 -18.24 -14.28 0.43
C TRP A 180 -17.40 -15.55 0.31
N GLY A 181 -16.19 -15.55 0.88
CA GLY A 181 -15.27 -16.68 0.80
C GLY A 181 -15.77 -17.91 1.52
N SER A 182 -16.47 -17.76 2.64
CA SER A 182 -17.03 -18.89 3.42
C SER A 182 -18.09 -19.67 2.67
N SER A 183 -18.74 -19.05 1.69
CA SER A 183 -19.72 -19.73 0.84
C SER A 183 -19.08 -20.78 -0.09
N TYR A 184 -17.77 -20.71 -0.29
CA TYR A 184 -17.00 -21.57 -1.19
C TYR A 184 -15.90 -22.37 -0.48
N GLU A 185 -15.72 -22.17 0.83
CA GLU A 185 -14.71 -22.85 1.61
C GLU A 185 -14.91 -24.38 1.54
N GLY A 186 -13.81 -25.12 1.34
CA GLY A 186 -13.84 -26.57 1.21
C GLY A 186 -14.44 -27.10 -0.10
N GLN A 187 -14.89 -26.23 -1.03
CA GLN A 187 -15.37 -26.66 -2.34
C GLN A 187 -14.20 -26.89 -3.32
N SER A 188 -14.22 -28.03 -4.00
CA SER A 188 -13.31 -28.31 -5.11
C SER A 188 -13.92 -27.88 -6.44
N ASN A 189 -13.14 -27.22 -7.31
CA ASN A 189 -13.51 -26.82 -8.68
C ASN A 189 -14.66 -25.81 -8.77
N VAL A 190 -14.57 -24.71 -8.01
CA VAL A 190 -15.50 -23.58 -8.14
C VAL A 190 -15.37 -22.99 -9.56
N SER A 191 -16.45 -23.11 -10.36
CA SER A 191 -16.46 -22.64 -11.76
C SER A 191 -16.85 -21.16 -11.89
N SER A 192 -17.59 -20.64 -10.93
CA SER A 192 -18.05 -19.26 -10.89
C SER A 192 -18.32 -18.82 -9.46
N VAL A 193 -18.06 -17.53 -9.21
CA VAL A 193 -18.30 -16.89 -7.92
C VAL A 193 -19.44 -15.88 -8.10
N GLN A 194 -20.49 -16.02 -7.31
CA GLN A 194 -21.72 -15.24 -7.38
C GLN A 194 -21.90 -14.41 -6.11
N LEU A 195 -22.20 -13.11 -6.27
CA LEU A 195 -22.44 -12.18 -5.16
C LEU A 195 -23.66 -12.57 -4.31
N GLU A 196 -24.65 -13.21 -4.91
CA GLU A 196 -25.87 -13.68 -4.24
C GLU A 196 -25.60 -14.77 -3.20
N GLN A 197 -24.42 -15.39 -3.23
CA GLN A 197 -24.04 -16.38 -2.25
C GLN A 197 -23.55 -15.80 -0.93
N ILE A 198 -23.27 -14.49 -0.84
CA ILE A 198 -22.92 -13.85 0.43
C ILE A 198 -24.05 -14.09 1.46
N ARG A 199 -23.77 -14.87 2.50
CA ARG A 199 -24.78 -15.27 3.50
C ARG A 199 -24.53 -14.67 4.87
N GLY A 200 -23.36 -14.89 5.43
CA GLY A 200 -23.06 -14.59 6.82
C GLY A 200 -21.57 -14.73 7.10
N ILE A 201 -21.16 -14.11 8.20
CA ILE A 201 -19.76 -14.06 8.64
C ILE A 201 -19.36 -15.31 9.45
N THR A 202 -18.07 -15.65 9.42
CA THR A 202 -17.43 -16.71 10.21
C THR A 202 -16.62 -16.14 11.38
N ASP A 203 -15.78 -16.97 12.00
CA ASP A 203 -14.98 -16.57 13.15
C ASP A 203 -13.98 -15.46 12.82
N ASP A 204 -13.63 -15.26 11.56
CA ASP A 204 -12.86 -14.12 11.05
C ASP A 204 -13.44 -12.78 11.49
N THR A 205 -14.65 -12.46 11.02
CA THR A 205 -15.29 -11.19 11.39
C THR A 205 -15.84 -11.23 12.81
N GLN A 206 -16.32 -12.38 13.28
CA GLN A 206 -16.87 -12.49 14.64
C GLN A 206 -15.80 -12.22 15.72
N LEU A 207 -14.57 -12.74 15.55
CA LEU A 207 -13.45 -12.45 16.45
C LEU A 207 -12.84 -11.07 16.21
N THR A 208 -12.93 -10.53 14.99
CA THR A 208 -12.64 -9.12 14.71
C THR A 208 -13.58 -8.20 15.51
N LEU A 209 -14.89 -8.47 15.49
CA LEU A 209 -15.89 -7.73 16.28
C LEU A 209 -15.66 -7.88 17.79
N ALA A 210 -15.29 -9.08 18.27
CA ALA A 210 -14.88 -9.26 19.66
C ALA A 210 -13.66 -8.39 20.04
N THR A 211 -12.69 -8.25 19.13
CA THR A 211 -11.54 -7.36 19.31
C THR A 211 -11.98 -5.89 19.38
N CYS A 212 -12.84 -5.45 18.46
CA CYS A 212 -13.44 -4.13 18.43
C CYS A 212 -14.22 -3.79 19.72
N GLU A 213 -15.09 -4.70 20.16
CA GLU A 213 -15.86 -4.55 21.41
C GLU A 213 -14.96 -4.41 22.64
N ALA A 214 -13.83 -5.13 22.69
CA ALA A 214 -12.87 -5.03 23.78
C ALA A 214 -12.21 -3.65 23.84
N ILE A 215 -11.82 -3.10 22.69
CA ILE A 215 -11.25 -1.75 22.58
C ILE A 215 -12.29 -0.70 22.97
N LEU A 216 -13.53 -0.84 22.49
CA LEU A 216 -14.63 0.07 22.85
C LEU A 216 -14.91 0.07 24.36
N ALA A 217 -14.89 -1.10 25.00
CA ALA A 217 -15.16 -1.23 26.42
C ALA A 217 -14.03 -0.67 27.29
N SER A 218 -12.78 -0.82 26.88
CA SER A 218 -11.60 -0.45 27.69
C SER A 218 -10.92 0.86 27.26
N LYS A 219 -11.36 1.46 26.15
CA LYS A 219 -10.76 2.67 25.53
C LYS A 219 -9.24 2.56 25.33
N SER A 220 -8.76 1.33 25.21
CA SER A 220 -7.35 0.97 25.08
C SER A 220 -7.24 -0.43 24.47
N VAL A 221 -6.06 -0.77 23.97
CA VAL A 221 -5.78 -2.12 23.46
C VAL A 221 -5.19 -2.94 24.62
N SER A 222 -5.86 -4.02 25.01
CA SER A 222 -5.42 -4.89 26.11
C SER A 222 -5.66 -6.36 25.77
N PRO A 223 -4.63 -7.23 25.86
CA PRO A 223 -4.78 -8.66 25.60
C PRO A 223 -5.81 -9.32 26.54
N GLN A 224 -5.86 -8.88 27.80
CA GLN A 224 -6.80 -9.37 28.80
C GLN A 224 -8.25 -9.07 28.39
N THR A 225 -8.55 -7.84 27.95
CA THR A 225 -9.92 -7.45 27.59
C THR A 225 -10.35 -8.10 26.27
N ILE A 226 -9.43 -8.22 25.31
CA ILE A 226 -9.65 -8.95 24.05
C ILE A 226 -9.95 -10.42 24.35
N ALA A 227 -9.12 -11.10 25.14
CA ALA A 227 -9.33 -12.50 25.52
C ALA A 227 -10.67 -12.71 26.24
N ALA A 228 -11.01 -11.83 27.19
CA ALA A 228 -12.29 -11.88 27.90
C ALA A 228 -13.48 -11.71 26.94
N ARG A 229 -13.37 -10.82 25.95
CA ARG A 229 -14.43 -10.59 24.98
C ARG A 229 -14.58 -11.74 23.98
N MET A 230 -13.47 -12.31 23.51
CA MET A 230 -13.48 -13.54 22.71
C MET A 230 -14.15 -14.70 23.46
N LEU A 231 -13.82 -14.88 24.74
CA LEU A 231 -14.46 -15.88 25.60
C LEU A 231 -15.97 -15.61 25.78
N ALA A 232 -16.37 -14.34 25.93
CA ALA A 232 -17.78 -13.99 26.01
C ALA A 232 -18.54 -14.35 24.74
N TRP A 233 -17.96 -14.11 23.55
CA TRP A 233 -18.55 -14.53 22.27
C TRP A 233 -18.67 -16.05 22.16
N TYR A 234 -17.63 -16.78 22.60
CA TYR A 234 -17.64 -18.24 22.65
C TYR A 234 -18.75 -18.80 23.55
N ASN A 235 -18.84 -18.31 24.80
CA ASN A 235 -19.83 -18.75 25.77
C ASN A 235 -21.27 -18.46 25.32
N ASN A 236 -21.47 -17.36 24.60
CA ASN A 236 -22.76 -16.99 24.02
C ASN A 236 -23.06 -17.68 22.68
N ARG A 237 -22.23 -18.63 22.24
CA ARG A 237 -22.37 -19.39 20.98
C ARG A 237 -22.51 -18.49 19.75
N LYS A 238 -21.77 -17.37 19.74
CA LYS A 238 -21.72 -16.43 18.62
C LYS A 238 -20.65 -16.78 17.59
N LEU A 239 -19.84 -17.81 17.85
CA LEU A 239 -18.69 -18.18 17.03
C LEU A 239 -19.00 -19.39 16.14
N THR A 240 -18.68 -19.29 14.85
CA THR A 240 -18.84 -20.35 13.83
C THR A 240 -17.56 -20.44 13.00
N GLY A 241 -17.08 -21.63 12.65
CA GLY A 241 -15.85 -21.79 11.84
C GLY A 241 -14.57 -22.02 12.65
N LEU A 242 -14.63 -21.94 13.99
CA LEU A 242 -13.46 -21.97 14.87
C LEU A 242 -12.40 -23.04 14.55
N GLY A 243 -11.22 -22.57 14.16
CA GLY A 243 -10.02 -23.38 14.04
C GLY A 243 -9.56 -24.00 15.38
N ALA A 244 -8.82 -25.11 15.30
CA ALA A 244 -8.43 -25.92 16.46
C ALA A 244 -7.62 -25.16 17.52
N SER A 245 -6.72 -24.26 17.11
CA SER A 245 -5.89 -23.46 18.03
C SER A 245 -6.73 -22.44 18.81
N THR A 246 -7.65 -21.75 18.13
CA THR A 246 -8.60 -20.81 18.75
C THR A 246 -9.55 -21.54 19.70
N LEU A 247 -10.13 -22.68 19.27
CA LEU A 247 -11.02 -23.47 20.11
C LEU A 247 -10.32 -23.96 21.39
N LYS A 248 -9.08 -24.46 21.29
CA LYS A 248 -8.28 -24.85 22.46
C LYS A 248 -8.10 -23.66 23.40
N ALA A 249 -7.66 -22.52 22.89
CA ALA A 249 -7.42 -21.33 23.72
C ALA A 249 -8.69 -20.84 24.42
N LEU A 250 -9.84 -20.85 23.73
CA LEU A 250 -11.12 -20.48 24.32
C LEU A 250 -11.57 -21.46 25.42
N ARG A 251 -11.31 -22.77 25.26
CA ARG A 251 -11.59 -23.77 26.31
C ARG A 251 -10.70 -23.59 27.53
N ASP A 252 -9.42 -23.27 27.33
CA ASP A 252 -8.50 -22.97 28.43
C ASP A 252 -8.94 -21.72 29.19
N LEU A 253 -9.28 -20.65 28.48
CA LEU A 253 -9.86 -19.43 29.06
C LEU A 253 -11.16 -19.73 29.82
N GLN A 254 -12.02 -20.61 29.29
CA GLN A 254 -13.29 -20.99 29.91
C GLN A 254 -13.11 -21.68 31.27
N VAL A 255 -12.02 -22.44 31.46
CA VAL A 255 -11.68 -23.08 32.74
C VAL A 255 -10.78 -22.20 33.64
N GLY A 256 -10.55 -20.95 33.25
CA GLY A 256 -9.85 -19.94 34.07
C GLY A 256 -8.35 -19.82 33.82
N ALA A 257 -7.81 -20.36 32.72
CA ALA A 257 -6.42 -20.15 32.37
C ALA A 257 -6.13 -18.67 32.07
N HIS A 258 -4.91 -18.22 32.37
CA HIS A 258 -4.46 -16.88 31.97
C HIS A 258 -4.29 -16.81 30.45
N TRP A 259 -4.69 -15.70 29.82
CA TRP A 259 -4.66 -15.54 28.36
C TRP A 259 -3.26 -15.79 27.76
N GLY A 260 -2.20 -15.32 28.43
CA GLY A 260 -0.81 -15.52 27.98
C GLY A 260 -0.32 -16.97 27.99
N LEU A 261 -1.10 -17.89 28.57
CA LEU A 261 -0.83 -19.34 28.59
C LEU A 261 -1.83 -20.14 27.72
N SER A 262 -2.88 -19.49 27.23
CA SER A 262 -4.01 -20.15 26.55
C SER A 262 -3.69 -20.49 25.09
N GLY A 263 -2.83 -19.71 24.43
CA GLY A 263 -2.43 -19.94 23.06
C GLY A 263 -1.82 -21.31 22.82
N ARG A 264 -2.13 -21.93 21.68
CA ARG A 264 -1.47 -23.17 21.25
C ARG A 264 -0.02 -22.86 20.89
N SER A 265 0.90 -23.77 21.21
CA SER A 265 2.32 -23.66 20.88
C SER A 265 2.76 -24.84 20.01
N GLY A 266 3.97 -24.74 19.46
CA GLY A 266 4.54 -25.72 18.54
C GLY A 266 4.26 -25.39 17.07
N GLU A 267 4.75 -26.26 16.19
CA GLU A 267 4.69 -26.10 14.73
C GLU A 267 3.25 -26.03 14.21
N TYR A 268 2.38 -26.91 14.71
CA TYR A 268 0.95 -26.95 14.37
C TYR A 268 0.11 -25.77 14.92
N ALA A 269 0.75 -24.77 15.54
CA ALA A 269 0.09 -23.57 16.04
C ALA A 269 0.23 -22.37 15.08
N ALA A 270 0.81 -22.56 13.89
CA ALA A 270 1.01 -21.52 12.89
C ALA A 270 -0.21 -21.30 11.96
N GLY A 271 -1.42 -21.35 12.53
CA GLY A 271 -2.65 -20.97 11.84
C GLY A 271 -2.80 -19.45 11.69
N ASN A 272 -3.62 -19.01 10.74
CA ASN A 272 -3.91 -17.60 10.47
C ASN A 272 -4.93 -16.96 11.43
N GLY A 273 -5.48 -17.73 12.39
CA GLY A 273 -6.55 -17.28 13.27
C GLY A 273 -6.24 -16.04 14.11
N ALA A 274 -4.95 -15.75 14.36
CA ALA A 274 -4.53 -14.48 14.98
C ALA A 274 -4.48 -13.31 13.97
N ALA A 275 -4.02 -13.56 12.75
CA ALA A 275 -3.89 -12.54 11.70
C ALA A 275 -5.27 -12.08 11.18
N MET A 276 -6.23 -12.98 11.02
CA MET A 276 -7.57 -12.67 10.49
C MET A 276 -8.37 -11.65 11.32
N ARG A 277 -8.02 -11.48 12.60
CA ARG A 277 -8.72 -10.57 13.53
C ARG A 277 -7.91 -9.34 13.95
N ILE A 278 -6.70 -9.16 13.40
CA ILE A 278 -5.76 -8.14 13.90
C ILE A 278 -5.99 -6.76 13.30
N ALA A 279 -6.62 -6.70 12.11
CA ALA A 279 -6.72 -5.49 11.29
C ALA A 279 -7.19 -4.21 12.02
N PRO A 280 -8.19 -4.25 12.94
CA PRO A 280 -8.62 -3.05 13.66
C PRO A 280 -7.50 -2.42 14.51
N LEU A 281 -6.51 -3.19 14.96
CA LEU A 281 -5.43 -2.67 15.79
C LEU A 281 -4.51 -1.70 15.05
N ALA A 282 -4.49 -1.71 13.72
CA ALA A 282 -3.71 -0.75 12.92
C ALA A 282 -4.15 0.71 13.13
N PHE A 283 -5.33 0.93 13.74
CA PHE A 283 -5.88 2.24 14.07
C PHE A 283 -5.65 2.63 15.55
N PHE A 284 -5.14 1.72 16.38
CA PHE A 284 -4.98 1.94 17.83
C PHE A 284 -3.58 1.59 18.36
N THR A 285 -2.71 1.05 17.51
CA THR A 285 -1.33 0.66 17.83
C THR A 285 -0.40 1.12 16.71
N ASP A 286 0.88 1.29 17.03
CA ASP A 286 1.94 1.42 16.03
C ASP A 286 2.74 0.11 15.96
N PRO A 287 2.72 -0.63 14.83
CA PRO A 287 3.40 -1.91 14.72
C PRO A 287 4.93 -1.83 14.83
N HIS A 288 5.53 -0.63 14.72
CA HIS A 288 6.95 -0.43 14.97
C HIS A 288 7.30 -0.34 16.46
N THR A 289 6.41 0.18 17.31
CA THR A 289 6.70 0.41 18.74
C THR A 289 5.94 -0.55 19.67
N ASP A 290 4.77 -1.03 19.27
CA ASP A 290 3.87 -1.86 20.08
C ASP A 290 4.06 -3.37 19.84
N GLN A 291 5.24 -3.78 19.35
CA GLN A 291 5.55 -5.16 18.98
C GLN A 291 5.27 -6.18 20.09
N THR A 292 5.55 -5.83 21.36
CA THR A 292 5.27 -6.71 22.52
C THR A 292 3.77 -6.86 22.74
N LEU A 293 3.01 -5.77 22.67
CA LEU A 293 1.56 -5.79 22.80
C LEU A 293 0.90 -6.63 21.69
N ILE A 294 1.35 -6.46 20.44
CA ILE A 294 0.87 -7.24 19.30
C ILE A 294 1.18 -8.73 19.49
N ARG A 295 2.37 -9.05 20.01
CA ARG A 295 2.77 -10.42 20.33
C ARG A 295 1.87 -11.03 21.39
N ASP A 296 1.55 -10.29 22.45
CA ASP A 296 0.66 -10.72 23.51
C ASP A 296 -0.75 -11.02 22.99
N ILE A 297 -1.27 -10.18 22.08
CA ILE A 297 -2.59 -10.37 21.46
C ILE A 297 -2.61 -11.61 20.56
N CYS A 298 -1.54 -11.83 19.78
CA CYS A 298 -1.36 -13.05 19.00
C CYS A 298 -1.37 -14.28 19.91
N CYS A 299 -0.60 -14.23 21.00
CA CYS A 299 -0.42 -15.31 21.99
C CYS A 299 -1.69 -15.68 22.76
N ILE A 300 -2.76 -14.88 22.72
CA ILE A 300 -4.07 -15.26 23.27
C ILE A 300 -4.50 -16.61 22.69
N THR A 301 -4.29 -16.83 21.39
CA THR A 301 -4.69 -18.08 20.72
C THR A 301 -3.55 -18.79 19.98
N HIS A 302 -2.55 -18.06 19.50
CA HIS A 302 -1.44 -18.59 18.71
C HIS A 302 -0.12 -18.14 19.34
N LYS A 303 0.52 -19.02 20.11
CA LYS A 303 1.85 -18.81 20.69
C LYS A 303 2.90 -19.36 19.72
N ASN A 304 3.05 -18.69 18.58
CA ASN A 304 3.89 -19.11 17.46
C ASN A 304 4.45 -17.87 16.74
N ASP A 305 5.73 -17.94 16.33
CA ASP A 305 6.42 -16.79 15.72
C ASP A 305 5.97 -16.49 14.28
N GLU A 306 5.57 -17.50 13.51
CA GLU A 306 4.97 -17.29 12.18
C GLU A 306 3.61 -16.61 12.31
N ALA A 307 2.80 -17.02 13.29
CA ALA A 307 1.51 -16.37 13.55
C ALA A 307 1.70 -14.89 13.94
N TYR A 308 2.72 -14.60 14.74
CA TYR A 308 3.08 -13.24 15.10
C TYR A 308 3.58 -12.42 13.90
N ALA A 309 4.48 -12.99 13.08
CA ALA A 309 4.96 -12.34 11.86
C ALA A 309 3.81 -12.03 10.89
N GLY A 310 2.84 -12.94 10.76
CA GLY A 310 1.62 -12.72 10.00
C GLY A 310 0.77 -11.55 10.55
N CYS A 311 0.60 -11.46 11.87
CA CYS A 311 -0.06 -10.31 12.49
C CYS A 311 0.64 -8.98 12.16
N LEU A 312 1.97 -8.93 12.30
CA LEU A 312 2.76 -7.74 11.97
C LEU A 312 2.63 -7.37 10.49
N ALA A 313 2.67 -8.35 9.59
CA ALA A 313 2.56 -8.10 8.15
C ALA A 313 1.24 -7.42 7.78
N VAL A 314 0.11 -7.90 8.32
CA VAL A 314 -1.21 -7.28 8.11
C VAL A 314 -1.25 -5.86 8.69
N LEU A 315 -0.70 -5.66 9.90
CA LEU A 315 -0.68 -4.34 10.55
C LEU A 315 0.19 -3.34 9.80
N HIS A 316 1.39 -3.72 9.35
CA HIS A 316 2.25 -2.86 8.54
C HIS A 316 1.63 -2.52 7.19
N ALA A 317 0.90 -3.45 6.55
CA ALA A 317 0.18 -3.16 5.32
C ALA A 317 -0.85 -2.03 5.51
N ILE A 318 -1.68 -2.14 6.55
CA ILE A 318 -2.72 -1.15 6.86
C ILE A 318 -2.11 0.16 7.38
N ASP A 319 -1.05 0.09 8.18
CA ASP A 319 -0.34 1.28 8.68
C ASP A 319 0.30 2.07 7.53
N ALA A 320 0.89 1.39 6.54
CA ALA A 320 1.41 2.03 5.33
C ALA A 320 0.32 2.75 4.52
N ILE A 321 -0.87 2.15 4.44
CA ILE A 321 -2.05 2.77 3.83
C ILE A 321 -2.51 3.99 4.63
N ARG A 322 -2.55 3.89 5.96
CA ARG A 322 -3.02 4.95 6.87
C ARG A 322 -2.06 6.15 6.90
N LYS A 323 -0.76 5.90 6.78
CA LYS A 323 0.31 6.91 6.70
C LYS A 323 0.49 7.47 5.28
N ASP A 324 -0.30 7.01 4.31
CA ASP A 324 -0.24 7.43 2.90
C ASP A 324 1.14 7.25 2.26
N ILE A 325 1.86 6.18 2.65
CA ILE A 325 3.20 5.85 2.12
C ILE A 325 3.17 4.72 1.06
N TRP A 326 1.99 4.20 0.71
CA TRP A 326 1.83 3.22 -0.38
C TRP A 326 1.69 3.87 -1.76
N PHE A 327 2.78 4.47 -2.23
CA PHE A 327 2.86 5.15 -3.53
C PHE A 327 2.61 4.21 -4.72
N PRO A 328 2.14 4.73 -5.88
CA PRO A 328 1.76 3.91 -7.04
C PRO A 328 2.78 2.83 -7.43
N ASP A 329 4.07 3.16 -7.41
CA ASP A 329 5.14 2.27 -7.86
C ASP A 329 5.62 1.28 -6.79
N LEU A 330 5.12 1.39 -5.56
CA LEU A 330 5.42 0.48 -4.46
C LEU A 330 4.39 -0.63 -4.39
N THR A 331 4.86 -1.85 -4.09
CA THR A 331 3.99 -2.97 -3.72
C THR A 331 3.82 -3.01 -2.20
N LEU A 332 2.67 -3.49 -1.72
CA LEU A 332 2.49 -3.72 -0.29
C LEU A 332 3.53 -4.70 0.25
N SER A 333 3.83 -5.77 -0.50
CA SER A 333 4.88 -6.73 -0.14
C SER A 333 6.22 -6.02 0.09
N GLY A 334 6.64 -5.11 -0.79
CA GLY A 334 7.90 -4.36 -0.64
C GLY A 334 7.97 -3.48 0.61
N LEU A 335 6.84 -2.91 1.03
CA LEU A 335 6.75 -2.10 2.25
C LEU A 335 6.85 -2.93 3.55
N ILE A 336 6.65 -4.25 3.46
CA ILE A 336 6.54 -5.15 4.61
C ILE A 336 7.81 -5.98 4.81
N VAL A 337 8.48 -6.40 3.73
CA VAL A 337 9.65 -7.32 3.79
C VAL A 337 10.76 -6.85 4.74
N SER A 338 10.99 -5.55 4.84
CA SER A 338 12.10 -4.99 5.63
C SER A 338 11.75 -4.73 7.10
N VAL A 339 10.46 -4.81 7.48
CA VAL A 339 9.98 -4.41 8.81
C VAL A 339 9.44 -5.56 9.66
N ILE A 340 9.30 -6.77 9.08
CA ILE A 340 8.87 -7.97 9.80
C ILE A 340 10.06 -8.89 10.14
N PRO A 341 9.95 -9.75 11.18
CA PRO A 341 11.00 -10.69 11.55
C PRO A 341 11.34 -11.70 10.45
N ASP A 342 12.53 -12.31 10.55
CA ASP A 342 12.99 -13.33 9.62
C ASP A 342 12.30 -14.68 9.88
N THR A 343 11.25 -14.96 9.10
CA THR A 343 10.40 -16.15 9.23
C THR A 343 9.92 -16.64 7.85
N ALA A 344 9.29 -17.82 7.78
CA ALA A 344 8.77 -18.34 6.51
C ALA A 344 7.63 -17.47 5.93
N VAL A 345 6.85 -16.78 6.77
CA VAL A 345 5.94 -15.71 6.30
C VAL A 345 6.71 -14.66 5.50
N ARG A 346 7.84 -14.17 6.02
CA ARG A 346 8.67 -13.17 5.33
C ARG A 346 9.23 -13.72 4.03
N ASP A 347 9.71 -14.96 4.01
CA ASP A 347 10.22 -15.61 2.79
C ASP A 347 9.16 -15.64 1.67
N ASN A 348 7.92 -15.97 2.00
CA ASN A 348 6.84 -15.96 1.02
C ASN A 348 6.44 -14.54 0.58
N ILE A 349 6.53 -13.53 1.45
CA ILE A 349 6.36 -12.13 1.03
C ILE A 349 7.49 -11.71 0.08
N VAL A 350 8.74 -12.12 0.34
CA VAL A 350 9.89 -11.86 -0.55
C VAL A 350 9.65 -12.46 -1.93
N LYS A 351 9.24 -13.72 -2.01
CA LYS A 351 8.93 -14.38 -3.31
C LYS A 351 7.90 -13.58 -4.12
N LEU A 352 6.86 -13.06 -3.46
CA LEU A 352 5.81 -12.27 -4.13
C LEU A 352 6.28 -10.86 -4.47
N TYR A 353 7.10 -10.24 -3.63
CA TYR A 353 7.74 -8.95 -3.89
C TYR A 353 8.66 -9.00 -5.12
N GLU A 354 9.43 -10.07 -5.27
CA GLU A 354 10.30 -10.32 -6.43
C GLU A 354 9.50 -10.62 -7.72
N ASN A 355 8.21 -10.95 -7.58
CA ASN A 355 7.34 -11.33 -8.70
C ASN A 355 6.03 -10.51 -8.71
N PRO A 356 6.09 -9.16 -8.80
CA PRO A 356 4.93 -8.29 -8.60
C PRO A 356 3.89 -8.40 -9.74
N ALA A 357 4.32 -8.85 -10.92
CA ALA A 357 3.48 -8.99 -12.11
C ALA A 357 2.64 -10.30 -12.14
N LEU A 358 2.76 -11.18 -11.14
CA LEU A 358 1.96 -12.40 -11.10
C LEU A 358 0.46 -12.10 -11.03
N SER A 359 -0.33 -12.99 -11.62
CA SER A 359 -1.76 -13.06 -11.32
C SER A 359 -1.98 -13.63 -9.92
N ILE A 360 -3.15 -13.36 -9.32
CA ILE A 360 -3.53 -13.90 -8.01
C ILE A 360 -3.46 -15.43 -8.02
N ALA A 361 -3.96 -16.08 -9.08
CA ALA A 361 -3.86 -17.53 -9.24
C ALA A 361 -2.42 -18.08 -9.26
N ARG A 362 -1.48 -17.37 -9.88
CA ARG A 362 -0.07 -17.78 -9.88
C ARG A 362 0.63 -17.49 -8.55
N ALA A 363 0.24 -16.42 -7.84
CA ALA A 363 0.69 -16.17 -6.48
C ALA A 363 0.26 -17.29 -5.53
N ALA A 364 -1.02 -17.72 -5.59
CA ALA A 364 -1.53 -18.84 -4.80
C ALA A 364 -0.75 -20.14 -5.05
N GLN A 365 -0.35 -20.41 -6.31
CA GLN A 365 0.47 -21.58 -6.64
C GLN A 365 1.92 -21.47 -6.14
N LEU A 366 2.46 -20.25 -6.03
CA LEU A 366 3.83 -20.00 -5.61
C LEU A 366 4.00 -20.11 -4.08
N VAL A 367 3.06 -19.54 -3.32
CA VAL A 367 3.18 -19.44 -1.86
C VAL A 367 2.13 -20.25 -1.08
N GLY A 368 1.13 -20.79 -1.76
CA GLY A 368 -0.03 -21.44 -1.13
C GLY A 368 -1.17 -20.46 -0.84
N CYS A 369 -2.28 -21.01 -0.35
CA CYS A 369 -3.48 -20.27 0.05
C CYS A 369 -4.28 -21.04 1.13
N SER A 370 -3.63 -21.89 1.92
CA SER A 370 -4.28 -22.61 3.02
C SER A 370 -4.39 -21.77 4.30
N GLY A 371 -5.05 -22.32 5.33
CA GLY A 371 -5.17 -21.70 6.65
C GLY A 371 -3.89 -21.63 7.47
N HIS A 372 -2.77 -22.05 6.88
CA HIS A 372 -1.45 -21.83 7.46
C HIS A 372 -1.01 -20.38 7.20
N VAL A 373 -0.57 -19.68 8.26
CA VAL A 373 -0.23 -18.25 8.18
C VAL A 373 0.92 -17.93 7.20
N ILE A 374 1.84 -18.88 7.00
CA ILE A 374 2.94 -18.82 6.04
C ILE A 374 2.43 -18.68 4.60
N GLU A 375 1.25 -19.23 4.31
CA GLU A 375 0.65 -19.20 2.98
C GLU A 375 -0.38 -18.07 2.85
N SER A 376 -1.35 -18.03 3.78
CA SER A 376 -2.50 -17.12 3.69
C SER A 376 -2.14 -15.64 3.77
N VAL A 377 -1.31 -15.22 4.73
CA VAL A 377 -1.00 -13.79 4.92
C VAL A 377 -0.22 -13.22 3.74
N PRO A 378 0.88 -13.85 3.25
CA PRO A 378 1.58 -13.34 2.08
C PRO A 378 0.69 -13.29 0.83
N PHE A 379 -0.13 -14.33 0.61
CA PHE A 379 -1.06 -14.39 -0.50
C PHE A 379 -2.11 -13.26 -0.44
N ALA A 380 -2.75 -13.06 0.72
CA ALA A 380 -3.77 -12.04 0.92
C ALA A 380 -3.22 -10.61 0.74
N ILE A 381 -2.01 -10.33 1.24
CA ILE A 381 -1.33 -9.03 1.04
C ILE A 381 -1.05 -8.78 -0.44
N PHE A 382 -0.55 -9.79 -1.15
CA PHE A 382 -0.28 -9.67 -2.59
C PHE A 382 -1.57 -9.42 -3.39
N ALA A 383 -2.62 -10.19 -3.11
CA ALA A 383 -3.92 -10.05 -3.75
C ALA A 383 -4.54 -8.66 -3.47
N ALA A 384 -4.49 -8.20 -2.21
CA ALA A 384 -4.92 -6.85 -1.85
C ALA A 384 -4.14 -5.77 -2.60
N GLY A 385 -2.85 -6.00 -2.86
CA GLY A 385 -2.02 -5.10 -3.66
C GLY A 385 -2.54 -4.84 -5.07
N LYS A 386 -3.34 -5.77 -5.64
CA LYS A 386 -3.95 -5.64 -6.96
C LYS A 386 -5.13 -4.68 -7.02
N ILE A 387 -5.57 -4.11 -5.89
CA ILE A 387 -6.66 -3.11 -5.85
C ILE A 387 -6.34 -1.81 -6.61
N LYS A 388 -5.05 -1.57 -6.89
CA LYS A 388 -4.62 -0.46 -7.78
C LYS A 388 -4.95 -0.71 -9.26
N GLU A 389 -5.17 -1.97 -9.64
CA GLU A 389 -5.33 -2.41 -11.03
C GLU A 389 -6.71 -3.04 -11.29
N LYS A 390 -7.39 -3.54 -10.25
CA LYS A 390 -8.62 -4.33 -10.33
C LYS A 390 -9.66 -3.84 -9.33
N SER A 391 -10.93 -4.15 -9.59
CA SER A 391 -12.01 -3.94 -8.62
C SER A 391 -11.90 -4.92 -7.43
N ALA A 392 -12.51 -4.55 -6.30
CA ALA A 392 -12.54 -5.43 -5.13
C ALA A 392 -13.26 -6.76 -5.44
N GLU A 393 -14.32 -6.71 -6.22
CA GLU A 393 -15.10 -7.87 -6.68
C GLU A 393 -14.25 -8.86 -7.48
N GLU A 394 -13.43 -8.35 -8.42
CA GLU A 394 -12.51 -9.18 -9.19
C GLU A 394 -11.47 -9.84 -8.28
N ILE A 395 -10.92 -9.11 -7.31
CA ILE A 395 -9.92 -9.64 -6.39
C ILE A 395 -10.52 -10.71 -5.48
N TYR A 396 -11.68 -10.47 -4.86
CA TYR A 396 -12.37 -11.49 -4.06
C TYR A 396 -12.69 -12.73 -4.90
N THR A 397 -13.20 -12.53 -6.12
CA THR A 397 -13.51 -13.63 -7.04
C THR A 397 -12.26 -14.44 -7.35
N GLU A 398 -11.14 -13.80 -7.69
CA GLU A 398 -9.88 -14.49 -7.99
C GLU A 398 -9.31 -15.22 -6.78
N ILE A 399 -9.39 -14.64 -5.57
CA ILE A 399 -9.00 -15.31 -4.32
C ILE A 399 -9.85 -16.58 -4.12
N ILE A 400 -11.17 -16.46 -4.22
CA ILE A 400 -12.10 -17.58 -4.00
C ILE A 400 -11.87 -18.69 -5.03
N LEU A 401 -11.62 -18.34 -6.30
CA LEU A 401 -11.32 -19.31 -7.36
C LEU A 401 -10.00 -20.06 -7.14
N CYS A 402 -9.08 -19.54 -6.34
CA CYS A 402 -7.86 -20.26 -5.96
C CYS A 402 -8.14 -21.44 -5.01
N GLY A 403 -9.28 -21.42 -4.31
CA GLY A 403 -9.60 -22.40 -3.27
C GLY A 403 -8.74 -22.21 -2.02
N GLY A 404 -8.53 -23.31 -1.29
CA GLY A 404 -7.85 -23.26 -0.01
C GLY A 404 -8.74 -22.67 1.08
N ASP A 405 -8.19 -21.75 1.86
CA ASP A 405 -8.86 -21.08 2.98
C ASP A 405 -9.50 -19.77 2.49
N THR A 406 -10.58 -19.92 1.74
CA THR A 406 -11.13 -18.85 0.90
C THR A 406 -11.70 -17.69 1.69
N ASP A 407 -12.34 -17.96 2.83
CA ASP A 407 -12.87 -16.93 3.74
C ASP A 407 -11.75 -16.10 4.37
N THR A 408 -10.75 -16.71 4.99
CA THR A 408 -9.69 -15.95 5.66
C THR A 408 -8.78 -15.20 4.70
N ASN A 409 -8.41 -15.80 3.57
CA ASN A 409 -7.63 -15.09 2.55
C ASN A 409 -8.39 -13.87 2.02
N ALA A 410 -9.68 -14.02 1.73
CA ALA A 410 -10.52 -12.92 1.27
C ALA A 410 -10.75 -11.88 2.37
N SER A 411 -10.94 -12.29 3.62
CA SER A 411 -11.14 -11.41 4.78
C SER A 411 -9.91 -10.51 5.01
N ILE A 412 -8.71 -11.09 5.08
CA ILE A 412 -7.47 -10.33 5.27
C ILE A 412 -7.23 -9.38 4.10
N ALA A 413 -7.40 -9.86 2.86
CA ALA A 413 -7.26 -9.00 1.69
C ALA A 413 -8.30 -7.86 1.72
N GLY A 414 -9.54 -8.17 2.11
CA GLY A 414 -10.63 -7.22 2.24
C GLY A 414 -10.40 -6.16 3.30
N ASN A 415 -9.81 -6.51 4.44
CA ASN A 415 -9.40 -5.53 5.45
C ASN A 415 -8.40 -4.52 4.88
N ILE A 416 -7.37 -5.01 4.17
CA ILE A 416 -6.31 -4.18 3.59
C ILE A 416 -6.88 -3.30 2.47
N MET A 417 -7.60 -3.89 1.51
CA MET A 417 -8.21 -3.15 0.40
C MET A 417 -9.20 -2.10 0.90
N GLY A 418 -10.04 -2.48 1.87
CA GLY A 418 -11.04 -1.60 2.45
C GLY A 418 -10.42 -0.40 3.19
N ALA A 419 -9.30 -0.59 3.88
CA ALA A 419 -8.55 0.52 4.48
C ALA A 419 -8.01 1.52 3.43
N PHE A 420 -7.73 1.04 2.21
CA PHE A 420 -7.20 1.85 1.12
C PHE A 420 -8.30 2.61 0.36
N ILE A 421 -9.38 1.94 -0.02
CA ILE A 421 -10.44 2.51 -0.87
C ILE A 421 -11.60 3.14 -0.08
N GLY A 422 -11.69 2.85 1.23
CA GLY A 422 -12.81 3.28 2.08
C GLY A 422 -14.12 2.58 1.70
N LEU A 423 -15.19 2.87 2.44
CA LEU A 423 -16.51 2.28 2.15
C LEU A 423 -17.01 2.66 0.74
N GLN A 424 -16.71 3.88 0.29
CA GLN A 424 -17.12 4.41 -1.00
C GLN A 424 -16.41 3.79 -2.22
N GLY A 425 -15.31 3.06 -1.98
CA GLY A 425 -14.57 2.40 -3.05
C GLY A 425 -15.16 1.05 -3.47
N PHE A 426 -16.05 0.48 -2.65
CA PHE A 426 -16.80 -0.72 -2.98
C PHE A 426 -17.98 -0.39 -3.90
N SER A 427 -18.29 -1.27 -4.87
CA SER A 427 -19.41 -1.01 -5.78
C SER A 427 -20.76 -1.05 -5.05
N PRO A 428 -21.80 -0.41 -5.60
CA PRO A 428 -23.15 -0.53 -5.04
C PRO A 428 -23.66 -1.98 -4.95
N ALA A 429 -23.22 -2.86 -5.84
CA ALA A 429 -23.67 -4.25 -5.87
C ALA A 429 -23.12 -5.06 -4.69
N ILE A 430 -21.82 -4.94 -4.39
CA ILE A 430 -21.21 -5.64 -3.26
C ILE A 430 -21.68 -5.07 -1.93
N LEU A 431 -21.92 -3.75 -1.85
CA LEU A 431 -22.50 -3.11 -0.66
C LEU A 431 -23.95 -3.58 -0.43
N ALA A 432 -24.77 -3.69 -1.47
CA ALA A 432 -26.13 -4.24 -1.35
C ALA A 432 -26.12 -5.71 -0.94
N ALA A 433 -25.08 -6.48 -1.29
CA ALA A 433 -24.90 -7.84 -0.79
C ALA A 433 -24.47 -7.85 0.68
N PHE A 434 -23.55 -6.98 1.08
CA PHE A 434 -23.16 -6.78 2.48
C PHE A 434 -24.35 -6.43 3.37
N GLU A 435 -25.23 -5.52 2.93
CA GLU A 435 -26.42 -5.12 3.71
C GLU A 435 -27.35 -6.29 4.06
N LYS A 436 -27.33 -7.38 3.27
CA LYS A 436 -28.11 -8.60 3.54
C LYS A 436 -27.51 -9.47 4.65
N ILE A 437 -26.23 -9.29 4.98
CA ILE A 437 -25.60 -9.96 6.12
C ILE A 437 -26.29 -9.47 7.39
N LYS A 438 -26.70 -10.39 8.26
CA LYS A 438 -27.44 -10.10 9.49
C LYS A 438 -26.72 -9.09 10.39
N GLU A 439 -25.38 -9.19 10.46
CA GLU A 439 -24.53 -8.35 11.30
C GLU A 439 -24.09 -7.03 10.63
N SER A 440 -24.53 -6.73 9.40
CA SER A 440 -24.07 -5.56 8.63
C SER A 440 -24.22 -4.23 9.38
N THR A 441 -25.42 -3.97 9.92
CA THR A 441 -25.70 -2.79 10.75
C THR A 441 -24.80 -2.75 11.99
N TYR A 442 -24.55 -3.91 12.61
CA TYR A 442 -23.73 -4.00 13.82
C TYR A 442 -22.26 -3.71 13.53
N ILE A 443 -21.73 -4.19 12.39
CA ILE A 443 -20.37 -3.91 11.92
C ILE A 443 -20.19 -2.41 11.66
N LEU A 444 -21.12 -1.79 10.94
CA LEU A 444 -21.09 -0.34 10.65
C LEU A 444 -21.15 0.50 11.94
N GLN A 445 -22.04 0.14 12.87
CA GLN A 445 -22.17 0.85 14.14
C GLN A 445 -20.90 0.72 14.98
N THR A 446 -20.34 -0.49 15.08
CA THR A 446 -19.10 -0.75 15.82
C THR A 446 -17.93 0.06 15.24
N GLY A 447 -17.82 0.12 13.90
CA GLY A 447 -16.78 0.92 13.24
C GLY A 447 -16.92 2.42 13.49
N LYS A 448 -18.14 2.98 13.44
CA LYS A 448 -18.40 4.39 13.76
C LYS A 448 -18.06 4.73 15.21
N GLU A 449 -18.46 3.87 16.14
CA GLU A 449 -18.13 4.05 17.55
C GLU A 449 -16.61 4.00 17.77
N LEU A 450 -15.91 3.06 17.14
CA LEU A 450 -14.46 2.95 17.25
C LEU A 450 -13.74 4.18 16.68
N ALA A 451 -14.18 4.68 15.53
CA ALA A 451 -13.60 5.85 14.89
C ALA A 451 -13.61 7.08 15.80
N GLY A 452 -14.65 7.23 16.64
CA GLY A 452 -14.73 8.29 17.65
C GLY A 452 -13.65 8.23 18.74
N PHE A 453 -12.92 7.12 18.87
CA PHE A 453 -11.83 6.93 19.84
C PHE A 453 -10.45 6.88 19.22
N VAL A 454 -10.33 6.86 17.88
CA VAL A 454 -9.01 6.90 17.24
C VAL A 454 -8.42 8.29 17.47
N LYS A 455 -7.24 8.34 18.10
CA LYS A 455 -6.50 9.59 18.24
C LYS A 455 -6.03 9.99 16.85
N GLY A 456 -6.55 11.10 16.35
CA GLY A 456 -6.18 11.70 15.07
C GLY A 456 -4.72 12.15 15.01
#